data_AF-A0A1G7SYV0-F1
#
_entry.id   AF-A0A1G7SYV0-F1
#
_cell.length_a   1.000
_cell.length_b   1.000
_cell.length_c   1.000
_cell.angle_alpha   90.00
_cell.angle_beta   90.00
_cell.angle_gamma   90.00
#
_symmetry.space_group_name_H-M   'P 1'
#
loop_
_entity.id
_entity.type
_entity.pdbx_description
1 polymer ?
#
loop_
_entity_poly.entity_id
_entity_poly.type
_entity_poly.pdbx_seq_one_letter_code
_entity_poly.pdbx_strand_id
1 'polypeptide(L)'
;MDLNDDARRVLQVIAHGRSNRHHIRQQSALAEADATDILATLTDAGLVTEVDRGLFAITSDGRDELDREYPAEAGFLRETSVIHDAPTIKTLRLRGDRGLVEVQVDEQSVLKMAGALGTVLADTHSTHDAVAALEELLDSDAGEGTADGV
;
A
#
# COMPACT_ATOMS: atom_id res chain seq x y z
N MET A 1 1.03 -15.15 14.64
CA MET A 1 0.11 -16.23 15.09
C MET A 1 0.12 -17.27 13.99
N ASP A 2 0.25 -18.58 14.26
CA ASP A 2 0.26 -19.53 13.14
C ASP A 2 -1.10 -19.61 12.45
N LEU A 3 -1.26 -18.88 11.34
CA LEU A 3 -2.49 -18.89 10.55
C LEU A 3 -2.63 -20.22 9.82
N ASN A 4 -3.74 -20.91 10.06
CA ASN A 4 -4.17 -22.00 9.20
C ASN A 4 -4.56 -21.48 7.81
N ASP A 5 -4.70 -22.38 6.84
CA ASP A 5 -4.93 -22.00 5.43
C ASP A 5 -6.25 -21.27 5.21
N ASP A 6 -7.28 -21.58 5.99
CA ASP A 6 -8.59 -20.94 5.88
C ASP A 6 -8.57 -19.52 6.47
N ALA A 7 -7.88 -19.30 7.59
CA ALA A 7 -7.64 -17.99 8.16
C ALA A 7 -6.79 -17.12 7.22
N ARG A 8 -5.75 -17.69 6.60
CA ARG A 8 -4.97 -17.02 5.58
C ARG A 8 -5.83 -16.62 4.37
N ARG A 9 -6.76 -17.48 3.94
CA ARG A 9 -7.67 -17.19 2.82
C ARG A 9 -8.65 -16.06 3.18
N VAL A 10 -9.25 -16.07 4.36
CA VAL A 10 -10.11 -14.96 4.83
C VAL A 10 -9.33 -13.65 4.88
N LEU A 11 -8.11 -13.68 5.43
CA LEU A 11 -7.26 -12.50 5.54
C LEU A 11 -6.86 -11.95 4.15
N GLN A 12 -6.59 -12.83 3.16
CA GLN A 12 -6.36 -12.44 1.76
C GLN A 12 -7.56 -11.75 1.12
N VAL A 13 -8.79 -12.24 1.36
CA VAL A 13 -10.01 -11.60 0.85
C VAL A 13 -10.12 -10.16 1.37
N ILE A 14 -9.87 -9.96 2.66
CA ILE A 14 -9.95 -8.64 3.30
C ILE A 14 -8.77 -7.74 2.88
N ALA A 15 -7.62 -8.32 2.50
CA ALA A 15 -6.47 -7.58 2.00
C ALA A 15 -6.75 -6.84 0.67
N HIS A 16 -7.72 -7.31 -0.12
CA HIS A 16 -8.13 -6.68 -1.37
C HIS A 16 -9.08 -5.48 -1.18
N GLY A 17 -9.53 -5.22 0.04
CA GLY A 17 -10.40 -4.11 0.37
C GLY A 17 -11.41 -4.43 1.46
N ARG A 18 -12.15 -3.40 1.88
CA ARG A 18 -13.19 -3.54 2.90
C ARG A 18 -14.20 -4.59 2.48
N SER A 19 -14.47 -5.54 3.36
CA SER A 19 -15.28 -6.72 3.03
C SER A 19 -16.29 -7.00 4.12
N ASN A 20 -17.53 -7.30 3.71
CA ASN A 20 -18.57 -7.75 4.63
C ASN A 20 -18.57 -9.29 4.75
N ARG A 21 -19.29 -9.83 5.75
CA ARG A 21 -19.33 -11.28 6.02
C ARG A 21 -19.79 -12.10 4.82
N HIS A 22 -20.77 -11.60 4.06
CA HIS A 22 -21.25 -12.28 2.85
C HIS A 22 -20.15 -12.37 1.79
N HIS A 23 -19.43 -11.28 1.56
CA HIS A 23 -18.30 -11.21 0.63
C HIS A 23 -17.16 -12.15 1.07
N ILE A 24 -16.81 -12.13 2.35
CA ILE A 24 -15.78 -13.01 2.93
C ILE A 24 -16.14 -14.48 2.69
N ARG A 25 -17.37 -14.88 3.03
CA ARG A 25 -17.85 -16.26 2.82
C ARG A 25 -17.78 -16.66 1.35
N GLN A 26 -18.26 -15.80 0.46
CA GLN A 26 -18.31 -16.08 -0.98
C GLN A 26 -16.91 -16.27 -1.58
N GLN A 27 -15.95 -15.41 -1.22
CA GLN A 27 -14.61 -15.44 -1.80
C GLN A 27 -13.67 -16.46 -1.13
N SER A 28 -13.89 -16.76 0.15
CA SER A 28 -13.11 -17.79 0.86
C SER A 28 -13.63 -19.22 0.62
N ALA A 29 -14.82 -19.37 0.02
CA ALA A 29 -15.52 -20.64 -0.18
C ALA A 29 -15.73 -21.44 1.11
N LEU A 30 -15.82 -20.75 2.26
CA LEU A 30 -16.04 -21.35 3.57
C LEU A 30 -17.53 -21.41 3.92
N ALA A 31 -17.88 -22.31 4.84
CA ALA A 31 -19.20 -22.28 5.45
C ALA A 31 -19.36 -21.02 6.31
N GLU A 32 -20.60 -20.60 6.54
CA GLU A 32 -20.89 -19.35 7.28
C GLU A 32 -20.39 -19.37 8.72
N ALA A 33 -20.54 -20.52 9.40
CA ALA A 33 -20.03 -20.71 10.76
C ALA A 33 -18.50 -20.57 10.79
N ASP A 34 -17.80 -21.30 9.93
CA ASP A 34 -16.33 -21.30 9.86
C ASP A 34 -15.77 -19.91 9.53
N ALA A 35 -16.36 -19.22 8.54
CA ALA A 35 -15.95 -17.86 8.19
C ALA A 35 -16.17 -16.87 9.34
N THR A 36 -17.23 -17.06 10.14
CA THR A 36 -17.53 -16.21 11.29
C THR A 36 -16.54 -16.44 12.42
N ASP A 37 -16.24 -17.69 12.74
CA ASP A 37 -15.31 -18.06 13.82
C ASP A 37 -13.88 -17.63 13.47
N ILE A 38 -13.47 -17.81 12.22
CA ILE A 38 -12.16 -17.33 11.73
C ILE A 38 -12.10 -15.81 11.78
N LEU A 39 -13.14 -15.10 11.35
CA LEU A 39 -13.15 -13.64 11.37
C LEU A 39 -13.09 -13.09 12.80
N ALA A 40 -13.80 -13.71 13.74
CA ALA A 40 -13.70 -13.38 15.16
C ALA A 40 -12.28 -13.57 15.67
N THR A 41 -11.67 -14.72 15.36
CA THR A 41 -10.28 -15.03 15.73
C THR A 41 -9.28 -14.02 15.18
N LEU A 42 -9.41 -13.63 13.90
CA LEU A 42 -8.54 -12.64 13.26
C LEU A 42 -8.74 -11.23 13.85
N THR A 43 -9.96 -10.92 14.28
CA THR A 43 -10.29 -9.64 14.93
C THR A 43 -9.71 -9.59 16.34
N ASP A 44 -9.86 -10.66 17.12
CA ASP A 44 -9.29 -10.79 18.46
C ASP A 44 -7.76 -10.76 18.44
N ALA A 45 -7.14 -11.29 17.37
CA ALA A 45 -5.71 -11.21 17.13
C ALA A 45 -5.22 -9.84 16.62
N GLY A 46 -6.11 -8.88 16.39
CA GLY A 46 -5.77 -7.54 15.89
C GLY A 46 -5.33 -7.50 14.42
N LEU A 47 -5.53 -8.59 13.66
CA LEU A 47 -5.15 -8.70 12.24
C LEU A 47 -6.22 -8.09 11.31
N VAL A 48 -7.46 -8.00 11.81
CA VAL A 48 -8.61 -7.42 11.13
C VAL A 48 -9.33 -6.51 12.12
N THR A 49 -9.96 -5.44 11.62
CA THR A 49 -10.80 -4.55 12.42
C THR A 49 -12.15 -4.31 11.76
N GLU A 50 -13.19 -4.22 12.57
CA GLU A 50 -14.54 -3.83 12.12
C GLU A 50 -14.61 -2.31 12.02
N VAL A 51 -14.71 -1.79 10.80
CA VAL A 51 -14.69 -0.34 10.53
C VAL A 51 -16.08 0.27 10.47
N ASP A 52 -17.09 -0.57 10.21
CA ASP A 52 -18.52 -0.25 10.26
C ASP A 52 -19.27 -1.56 10.53
N ARG A 53 -20.55 -1.50 10.91
CA ARG A 53 -21.36 -2.65 11.29
C ARG A 53 -21.36 -3.73 10.20
N GLY A 54 -20.65 -4.83 10.46
CA GLY A 54 -20.50 -5.97 9.56
C GLY A 54 -19.53 -5.76 8.41
N LEU A 55 -18.71 -4.69 8.43
CA LEU A 55 -17.72 -4.35 7.42
C LEU A 55 -16.31 -4.35 8.03
N PHE A 56 -15.42 -5.13 7.44
CA PHE A 56 -14.10 -5.43 8.00
C PHE A 56 -12.98 -4.92 7.10
N ALA A 57 -11.91 -4.44 7.71
CA ALA A 57 -10.69 -4.02 7.03
C ALA A 57 -9.48 -4.71 7.67
N ILE A 58 -8.47 -5.02 6.85
CA ILE A 58 -7.22 -5.59 7.33
C ILE A 58 -6.40 -4.51 8.05
N THR A 59 -5.75 -4.87 9.16
CA THR A 59 -4.84 -3.97 9.87
C THR A 59 -3.43 -4.00 9.24
N SER A 60 -2.49 -3.19 9.75
CA SER A 60 -1.06 -3.33 9.38
C SER A 60 -0.56 -4.73 9.71
N ASP A 61 -0.84 -5.20 10.91
CA ASP A 61 -0.30 -6.45 11.46
C ASP A 61 -0.88 -7.65 10.70
N GLY A 62 -2.17 -7.58 10.32
CA GLY A 62 -2.77 -8.59 9.44
C GLY A 62 -2.16 -8.63 8.05
N ARG A 63 -1.70 -7.49 7.51
CA ARG A 63 -0.97 -7.48 6.23
C ARG A 63 0.42 -8.09 6.38
N ASP A 64 1.12 -7.79 7.47
CA ASP A 64 2.44 -8.35 7.74
C ASP A 64 2.37 -9.88 7.94
N GLU A 65 1.28 -10.41 8.52
CA GLU A 65 1.08 -11.86 8.66
C GLU A 65 0.79 -12.58 7.31
N LEU A 66 0.42 -11.85 6.24
CA LEU A 66 0.33 -12.38 4.88
C LEU A 66 1.68 -12.37 4.15
N ASP A 67 2.62 -11.53 4.58
CA ASP A 67 4.00 -11.51 4.07
C ASP A 67 4.79 -12.66 4.71
N ARG A 68 5.04 -13.74 3.96
CA ARG A 68 6.05 -14.73 4.37
C ARG A 68 7.42 -14.07 4.53
N GLU A 69 8.32 -14.72 5.28
CA GLU A 69 9.75 -14.43 5.22
C GLU A 69 10.20 -14.34 3.75
N TYR A 70 10.73 -13.17 3.42
CA TYR A 70 11.26 -12.83 2.11
C TYR A 70 12.24 -13.93 1.68
N PRO A 71 12.09 -14.56 0.49
CA PRO A 71 12.98 -15.64 0.10
C PRO A 71 14.42 -15.12 0.06
N ALA A 72 15.34 -15.77 0.79
CA ALA A 72 16.77 -15.43 0.78
C ALA A 72 17.40 -15.50 -0.63
N GLU A 73 16.68 -16.17 -1.55
CA GLU A 73 16.97 -16.35 -2.98
C GLU A 73 16.51 -15.17 -3.85
N ALA A 74 15.63 -14.29 -3.34
CA ALA A 74 15.44 -12.96 -3.90
C ALA A 74 16.66 -12.14 -3.52
N GLY A 75 17.77 -12.48 -4.17
CA GLY A 75 19.07 -11.87 -3.97
C GLY A 75 18.88 -10.38 -3.91
N PHE A 76 19.25 -9.80 -2.77
CA PHE A 76 19.69 -8.43 -2.80
C PHE A 76 20.66 -8.30 -3.98
N LEU A 77 20.56 -7.20 -4.70
CA LEU A 77 21.70 -6.65 -5.41
C LEU A 77 22.82 -6.49 -4.37
N ARG A 78 23.63 -7.54 -4.19
CA ARG A 78 24.84 -7.52 -3.36
C ARG A 78 25.88 -6.62 -4.00
N GLU A 79 25.71 -6.33 -5.28
CA GLU A 79 26.38 -5.28 -6.02
C GLU A 79 25.31 -4.34 -6.60
N THR A 80 25.47 -3.04 -6.32
CA THR A 80 24.66 -1.96 -6.88
C THR A 80 24.69 -2.05 -8.41
N SER A 81 23.60 -2.45 -9.05
CA SER A 81 23.47 -2.33 -10.49
C SER A 81 22.34 -1.36 -10.83
N VAL A 82 22.69 -0.31 -11.53
CA VAL A 82 21.80 0.74 -12.03
C VAL A 82 20.79 0.12 -12.99
N ILE A 83 19.50 0.13 -12.62
CA ILE A 83 18.41 -0.44 -13.45
C ILE A 83 17.95 0.58 -14.53
N HIS A 84 18.38 1.83 -14.46
CA HIS A 84 18.11 2.82 -15.52
C HIS A 84 19.15 3.94 -15.54
N ASP A 85 19.78 4.14 -16.70
CA ASP A 85 20.57 5.35 -16.99
C ASP A 85 19.63 6.46 -17.50
N ALA A 86 18.73 6.90 -16.62
CA ALA A 86 17.94 8.10 -16.82
C ALA A 86 18.16 9.01 -15.61
N PRO A 87 18.52 10.29 -15.82
CA PRO A 87 19.15 11.14 -14.78
C PRO A 87 18.23 11.55 -13.61
N THR A 88 16.99 11.07 -13.56
CA THR A 88 15.92 11.64 -12.71
C THR A 88 15.41 10.72 -11.60
N ILE A 89 15.72 9.42 -11.58
CA ILE A 89 15.31 8.53 -10.47
C ILE A 89 16.47 7.63 -10.11
N LYS A 90 17.06 7.83 -8.92
CA LYS A 90 18.31 7.18 -8.52
C LYS A 90 18.07 5.81 -7.89
N THR A 91 16.97 5.58 -7.18
CA THR A 91 16.60 4.25 -6.65
C THR A 91 15.09 4.14 -6.36
N LEU A 92 14.46 3.05 -6.80
CA LEU A 92 13.10 2.66 -6.43
C LEU A 92 13.17 1.25 -5.84
N ARG A 93 12.81 1.09 -4.56
CA ARG A 93 12.73 -0.21 -3.90
C ARG A 93 11.27 -0.56 -3.68
N LEU A 94 10.86 -1.73 -4.18
CA LEU A 94 9.47 -2.19 -4.16
C LEU A 94 9.25 -3.23 -3.06
N ARG A 95 8.06 -3.23 -2.44
CA ARG A 95 7.52 -4.31 -1.60
C ARG A 95 6.52 -5.08 -2.45
N GLY A 96 6.97 -6.20 -3.03
CA GLY A 96 6.14 -7.00 -3.93
C GLY A 96 5.65 -6.21 -5.16
N ASP A 97 4.40 -6.45 -5.57
CA ASP A 97 3.71 -5.79 -6.68
C ASP A 97 2.96 -4.50 -6.26
N ARG A 98 3.01 -4.12 -4.98
CA ARG A 98 1.97 -3.25 -4.37
C ARG A 98 2.46 -2.16 -3.42
N GLY A 99 3.77 -2.00 -3.22
CA GLY A 99 4.28 -0.95 -2.32
C GLY A 99 5.65 -0.42 -2.71
N LEU A 100 5.90 0.84 -2.34
CA LEU A 100 7.23 1.46 -2.41
C LEU A 100 7.84 1.41 -1.01
N VAL A 101 8.99 0.75 -0.86
CA VAL A 101 9.77 0.66 0.38
C VAL A 101 10.66 1.88 0.53
N GLU A 102 11.25 2.31 -0.58
CA GLU A 102 12.19 3.43 -0.59
C GLU A 102 12.21 4.04 -1.99
N VAL A 103 12.13 5.37 -2.05
CA VAL A 103 12.25 6.11 -3.29
C VAL A 103 13.30 7.19 -3.10
N GLN A 104 14.39 7.10 -3.84
CA GLN A 104 15.43 8.12 -3.92
C GLN A 104 15.34 8.81 -5.27
N VAL A 105 14.98 10.09 -5.22
CA VAL A 105 14.88 11.00 -6.37
C VAL A 105 15.78 12.18 -6.11
N ASP A 106 16.40 12.72 -7.17
CA ASP A 106 17.05 14.02 -7.07
C ASP A 106 16.02 15.13 -6.93
N GLU A 107 16.48 16.27 -6.43
CA GLU A 107 15.69 17.46 -6.13
C GLU A 107 14.81 17.91 -7.32
N GLN A 108 15.34 17.88 -8.54
CA GLN A 108 14.59 18.28 -9.76
C GLN A 108 13.51 17.27 -10.17
N SER A 109 13.55 16.07 -9.61
CA SER A 109 12.67 14.96 -9.96
C SER A 109 11.64 14.64 -8.89
N VAL A 110 11.81 15.16 -7.68
CA VAL A 110 10.80 15.13 -6.59
C VAL A 110 9.47 15.71 -7.09
N LEU A 111 9.51 16.88 -7.74
CA LEU A 111 8.30 17.55 -8.22
C LEU A 111 7.63 16.81 -9.37
N LYS A 112 8.42 16.22 -10.28
CA LYS A 112 7.89 15.40 -11.38
C LYS A 112 7.17 14.16 -10.84
N MET A 113 7.76 13.52 -9.82
CA MET A 113 7.15 12.39 -9.15
C MET A 113 5.89 12.80 -8.38
N ALA A 114 5.91 13.92 -7.66
CA ALA A 114 4.75 14.46 -6.95
C ALA A 114 3.59 14.76 -7.92
N GLY A 115 3.85 15.37 -9.07
CA GLY A 115 2.84 15.63 -10.10
C GLY A 115 2.25 14.36 -10.72
N ALA A 116 3.08 13.37 -11.00
CA ALA A 116 2.62 12.08 -11.50
C ALA A 116 1.73 11.34 -10.48
N LEU A 117 2.15 11.33 -9.20
CA LEU A 117 1.35 10.76 -8.11
C LEU A 117 0.05 11.52 -7.90
N GLY A 118 0.09 12.86 -7.91
CA GLY A 118 -1.10 13.70 -7.80
C GLY A 118 -2.12 13.41 -8.90
N THR A 119 -1.66 13.24 -10.15
CA THR A 119 -2.54 12.90 -11.28
C THR A 119 -3.24 11.55 -11.08
N VAL A 120 -2.50 10.52 -10.68
CA VAL A 120 -3.05 9.17 -10.45
C VAL A 120 -4.01 9.13 -9.25
N LEU A 121 -3.68 9.87 -8.20
CA LEU A 121 -4.47 9.91 -6.98
C LEU A 121 -5.71 10.81 -7.10
N ALA A 122 -5.68 11.88 -7.91
CA ALA A 122 -6.85 12.71 -8.16
C ALA A 122 -8.00 11.92 -8.78
N ASP A 123 -7.70 10.95 -9.66
CA ASP A 123 -8.72 10.14 -10.31
C ASP A 123 -9.34 9.08 -9.39
N THR A 124 -8.61 8.67 -8.33
CA THR A 124 -8.97 7.48 -7.53
C THR A 124 -9.24 7.75 -6.06
N HIS A 125 -8.66 8.83 -5.51
CA HIS A 125 -8.61 9.15 -4.08
C HIS A 125 -8.68 10.68 -3.85
N SER A 126 -9.45 11.41 -4.66
CA SER A 126 -9.52 12.89 -4.69
C SER A 126 -9.81 13.59 -3.36
N THR A 127 -10.39 12.90 -2.38
CA THR A 127 -10.73 13.47 -1.06
C THR A 127 -9.70 13.17 0.02
N HIS A 128 -8.61 12.50 -0.32
CA HIS A 128 -7.57 12.11 0.64
C HIS A 128 -6.59 13.27 0.86
N ASP A 129 -6.22 13.54 2.11
CA ASP A 129 -5.31 14.64 2.50
C ASP A 129 -3.95 14.62 1.78
N ALA A 130 -3.53 13.43 1.33
CA ALA A 130 -2.33 13.25 0.52
C ALA A 130 -2.40 13.96 -0.84
N VAL A 131 -3.59 14.11 -1.44
CA VAL A 131 -3.78 14.85 -2.69
C VAL A 131 -3.54 16.33 -2.46
N ALA A 132 -4.12 16.90 -1.39
CA ALA A 132 -3.91 18.30 -1.02
C ALA A 132 -2.44 18.60 -0.68
N ALA A 133 -1.76 17.70 0.02
CA ALA A 133 -0.35 17.85 0.34
C ALA A 133 0.55 17.80 -0.91
N LEU A 134 0.18 17.03 -1.94
CA LEU A 134 0.89 16.99 -3.22
C LEU A 134 0.64 18.27 -4.04
N GLU A 135 -0.58 18.81 -4.02
CA GLU A 135 -0.91 20.08 -4.66
C GLU A 135 -0.14 21.26 -4.04
N GLU A 136 -0.10 21.35 -2.71
CA GLU A 136 0.64 22.39 -1.98
C GLU A 136 2.15 22.35 -2.30
N LEU A 137 2.72 21.15 -2.40
CA LEU A 137 4.11 20.96 -2.80
C LEU A 137 4.38 21.46 -4.23
N LEU A 138 3.45 21.21 -5.16
CA LEU A 138 3.57 21.65 -6.56
C LEU A 138 3.36 23.16 -6.73
N ASP A 139 2.46 23.76 -5.94
CA ASP A 139 2.20 25.20 -5.96
C ASP A 139 3.34 26.01 -5.32
N SER A 140 4.02 25.45 -4.31
CA SER A 140 5.14 26.11 -3.63
C SER A 140 6.36 26.35 -4.54
N ASP A 141 6.60 25.48 -5.52
CA ASP A 141 7.68 25.65 -6.52
C ASP A 141 7.32 26.67 -7.62
N ALA A 142 6.03 26.79 -7.96
CA ALA A 142 5.55 27.77 -8.95
C ALA A 142 5.74 29.23 -8.50
N GLY A 143 5.94 29.46 -7.19
CA GLY A 143 6.13 30.79 -6.59
C GLY A 143 7.58 31.33 -6.62
N GLU A 144 8.61 30.48 -6.79
CA GLU A 144 10.01 30.92 -6.70
C GLU A 144 10.61 31.38 -8.06
N GLY A 145 9.86 31.30 -9.16
CA GLY A 145 10.33 31.62 -10.51
C GLY A 145 10.23 33.08 -10.97
N THR A 146 9.85 34.05 -10.12
CA THR A 146 9.64 35.46 -10.55
C THR A 146 10.33 36.52 -9.69
N ALA A 147 11.50 36.23 -9.14
CA ALA A 147 12.30 37.24 -8.46
C ALA A 147 13.82 37.08 -8.69
N ASP A 148 14.28 37.17 -9.94
CA ASP A 148 15.60 37.78 -10.17
C ASP A 148 15.79 38.29 -11.61
N GLY A 149 16.32 39.52 -11.74
CA GLY A 149 16.92 40.03 -12.98
C GLY A 149 16.27 41.24 -13.68
N VAL A 150 16.33 42.42 -13.07
CA VAL A 150 16.52 43.72 -13.77
C VAL A 150 18.01 44.02 -13.77
#